data_AF-A0A2T9Z9R5-F1
#
_entry.id   AF-A0A2T9Z9R5-F1
#
_cell.length_a   1.000
_cell.length_b   1.000
_cell.length_c   1.000
_cell.angle_alpha   90.00
_cell.angle_beta   90.00
_cell.angle_gamma   90.00
#
_symmetry.space_group_name_H-M   'P 1'
#
loop_
_entity.id
_entity.type
_entity.pdbx_description
1 polymer ?
#
loop_
_entity_poly.entity_id
_entity_poly.type
_entity_poly.pdbx_seq_one_letter_code
_entity_poly.pdbx_strand_id
1 'polypeptide(L)' 'MIKKDLSHSKFEVEIYSSSRETDVDAWISKYDLYARMNKWAQEDKIDFMEAFLGPKEASWF' A
#
# COMPACT_ATOMS: atom_id res chain seq x y z
N MET A 1 -27.85 16.36 11.00
CA MET A 1 -26.54 15.72 11.25
C MET A 1 -26.47 14.43 10.47
N ILE A 2 -25.81 14.43 9.31
CA ILE A 2 -25.61 13.22 8.52
C ILE A 2 -24.42 12.49 9.16
N LYS A 3 -24.65 11.29 9.69
CA LYS A 3 -23.56 10.39 10.10
C LYS A 3 -22.82 10.01 8.84
N LYS A 4 -21.58 10.49 8.71
CA LYS A 4 -20.65 10.07 7.67
C LYS A 4 -20.33 8.61 7.98
N ASP A 5 -20.93 7.70 7.23
CA ASP A 5 -20.65 6.28 7.35
C ASP A 5 -19.19 6.07 6.89
N LEU A 6 -18.28 6.07 7.85
CA LEU A 6 -16.88 5.75 7.64
C LEU A 6 -16.82 4.23 7.46
N SER A 7 -17.21 3.75 6.27
CA SER A 7 -16.78 2.43 5.82
C SER A 7 -15.26 2.51 5.71
N HIS A 8 -14.56 2.21 6.81
CA HIS A 8 -13.15 1.94 6.78
C HIS A 8 -13.01 0.75 5.83
N SER A 9 -12.55 1.01 4.61
CA SER A 9 -12.08 -0.03 3.73
C SER A 9 -11.04 -0.81 4.52
N LYS A 10 -11.40 -2.01 4.98
CA LYS A 10 -10.60 -2.82 5.93
C LYS A 10 -9.22 -3.23 5.38
N PHE A 11 -8.87 -2.83 4.16
CA PHE A 11 -7.71 -3.30 3.42
C PHE A 11 -6.90 -2.17 2.77
N GLU A 12 -6.79 -1.01 3.42
CA GLU A 12 -5.84 0.02 2.96
C GLU A 12 -4.40 -0.37 3.31
N VAL A 13 -3.49 -0.26 2.33
CA VAL A 13 -2.05 -0.47 2.52
C VAL A 13 -1.43 0.87 2.94
N GLU A 14 -0.65 0.85 4.01
CA GLU A 14 0.02 2.06 4.49
C GLU A 14 1.25 2.38 3.63
N ILE A 15 1.69 3.64 3.62
CA ILE A 15 2.95 4.02 2.97
C ILE A 15 4.12 3.35 3.69
N TYR A 16 4.95 2.62 2.94
CA TYR A 16 6.19 2.06 3.44
C TYR A 16 7.23 3.14 3.68
N SER A 17 7.97 3.02 4.78
CA SER A 17 9.05 3.94 5.12
C SER A 17 10.10 3.20 5.94
N SER A 18 11.35 3.13 5.46
CA SER A 18 12.45 2.47 6.17
C SER A 18 12.84 3.14 7.49
N SER A 19 12.42 4.40 7.68
CA SER A 19 12.60 5.15 8.93
C SER A 19 11.62 4.78 10.04
N ARG A 20 10.60 3.97 9.74
CA ARG A 20 9.64 3.44 10.71
C ARG A 20 10.00 2.00 11.02
N GLU A 21 9.65 1.51 12.22
CA GLU A 21 9.74 0.09 12.60
C GLU A 21 8.67 -0.76 11.87
N THR A 22 8.53 -0.56 10.56
CA THR A 22 7.59 -1.31 9.73
C THR A 22 8.26 -2.64 9.36
N ASP A 23 7.63 -3.75 9.73
CA ASP A 23 7.99 -5.06 9.22
C ASP A 23 7.76 -5.08 7.70
N VAL A 24 8.86 -5.16 6.95
CA VAL A 24 8.85 -5.12 5.48
C VAL A 24 8.14 -6.32 4.88
N ASP A 25 8.28 -7.51 5.47
CA ASP A 25 7.67 -8.73 4.95
C ASP A 25 6.15 -8.71 5.15
N ALA A 26 5.72 -8.20 6.31
CA ALA A 26 4.31 -7.96 6.59
C ALA A 26 3.71 -6.91 5.65
N TRP A 27 4.46 -5.84 5.35
CA TRP A 27 4.03 -4.80 4.43
C TRP A 27 3.89 -5.32 3.00
N ILE A 28 4.89 -6.04 2.48
CA ILE A 28 4.86 -6.66 1.14
C ILE A 28 3.66 -7.60 1.03
N SER A 29 3.43 -8.43 2.06
CA SER A 29 2.28 -9.35 2.09
C SER A 29 0.94 -8.61 1.99
N LYS A 30 0.82 -7.44 2.65
CA LYS A 30 -0.38 -6.59 2.60
C LYS A 30 -0.55 -5.94 1.23
N TYR A 31 0.53 -5.43 0.65
CA TYR A 31 0.55 -4.86 -0.71
C TYR A 31 0.11 -5.90 -1.76
N ASP A 32 0.67 -7.11 -1.71
CA ASP A 32 0.31 -8.18 -2.64
C ASP A 32 -1.14 -8.61 -2.50
N LEU A 33 -1.66 -8.68 -1.28
CA LEU A 33 -3.06 -9.00 -1.04
C LEU A 33 -3.97 -7.90 -1.61
N TYR A 34 -3.61 -6.62 -1.41
CA TYR A 34 -4.33 -5.49 -1.98
C TYR A 34 -4.33 -5.52 -3.51
N ALA A 35 -3.18 -5.78 -4.12
CA ALA A 35 -3.07 -5.93 -5.57
C ALA A 35 -3.95 -7.07 -6.11
N ARG A 36 -3.97 -8.23 -5.43
CA ARG A 36 -4.86 -9.34 -5.79
C ARG A 36 -6.34 -8.99 -5.68
N MET A 37 -6.73 -8.26 -4.63
CA MET A 37 -8.11 -7.79 -4.45
C MET A 37 -8.53 -6.83 -5.57
N ASN A 38 -7.61 -6.00 -6.03
CA ASN A 38 -7.83 -5.06 -7.13
C ASN A 38 -7.58 -5.67 -8.52
N LYS A 39 -7.21 -6.96 -8.61
CA LYS A 39 -6.92 -7.69 -9.86
C LYS A 39 -5.83 -7.04 -10.71
N TRP A 40 -4.82 -6.47 -10.07
CA TRP A 40 -3.68 -5.88 -10.76
C TRP A 40 -2.88 -6.95 -11.51
N ALA A 41 -2.51 -6.63 -12.74
CA ALA A 41 -1.50 -7.39 -13.47
C ALA A 41 -0.12 -7.22 -12.82
N GLN A 42 0.86 -8.02 -13.24
CA GLN A 42 2.19 -7.94 -12.65
C GLN A 42 2.85 -6.58 -12.94
N GLU A 43 2.57 -6.01 -14.10
CA GLU A 43 3.03 -4.69 -14.54
C GLU A 43 2.41 -3.58 -13.69
N ASP A 44 1.08 -3.64 -13.47
CA ASP A 44 0.36 -2.70 -12.61
C ASP A 44 0.91 -2.69 -11.17
N LYS A 45 1.30 -3.86 -10.64
CA LYS A 45 1.93 -3.96 -9.31
C LYS A 45 3.27 -3.23 -9.25
N ILE A 46 4.00 -3.13 -10.35
CA ILE A 46 5.28 -2.43 -10.39
C ILE A 46 5.00 -0.93 -10.54
N ASP A 47 4.15 -0.57 -11.49
CA ASP A 47 3.79 0.82 -11.78
C ASP A 47 3.16 1.54 -10.59
N PHE A 48 2.31 0.84 -9.81
CA PHE A 48 1.68 1.42 -8.64
C PHE A 48 2.52 1.36 -7.37
N MET A 49 3.63 0.61 -7.35
CA MET A 49 4.46 0.46 -6.15
C MET A 49 4.92 1.82 -5.61
N GLU A 50 5.33 2.74 -6.49
CA GLU A 50 5.79 4.08 -6.13
C GLU A 50 4.77 4.83 -5.26
N ALA A 51 3.47 4.66 -5.52
CA ALA A 51 2.41 5.31 -4.77
C ALA A 51 2.29 4.82 -3.31
N PHE A 52 2.88 3.66 -2.98
CA PHE A 52 2.88 3.09 -1.63
C PHE A 52 4.25 3.20 -0.94
N LEU A 53 5.22 3.89 -1.56
CA LEU A 53 6.54 4.14 -0.98
C LEU A 53 6.63 5.56 -0.41
N GLY A 54 7.38 5.71 0.67
CA GLY A 54 7.74 7.01 1.23
C GLY A 54 8.67 7.78 0.28
N PRO A 55 8.86 9.11 0.48
CA PRO A 55 9.64 9.93 -0.46
C PRO A 55 11.09 9.46 -0.66
N LYS A 56 11.71 8.94 0.42
CA LYS A 56 13.04 8.34 0.33
C LYS A 56 12.97 7.07 -0.50
N GLU A 57 12.01 6.20 -0.23
CA GLU A 57 11.83 4.92 -0.90
C GLU A 57 11.51 5.02 -2.38
N ALA A 58 10.60 5.94 -2.73
CA ALA A 58 10.27 6.26 -4.11
C ALA A 58 11.47 6.81 -4.91
N SER A 59 12.42 7.50 -4.26
CA SER A 59 13.55 8.12 -4.97
C SER A 59 14.61 7.13 -5.52
N TRP A 60 14.67 5.90 -5.03
CA TRP A 60 15.58 4.85 -5.53
C TRP A 60 14.88 3.69 -6.23
N PHE A 61 13.55 3.65 -6.18
CA PHE A 61 12.72 2.73 -6.95
C PHE A 61 12.73 3.14 -8.43
#